data_AF-A0A3L6M552-F1
#
_entry.id   AF-A0A3L6M552-F1
#
_cell.length_a   1.000
_cell.length_b   1.000
_cell.length_c   1.000
_cell.angle_alpha   90.00
_cell.angle_beta   90.00
_cell.angle_gamma   90.00
#
_symmetry.space_group_name_H-M   'P 1'
#
loop_
_entity.id
_entity.type
_entity.pdbx_description
1 polymer ?
#
loop_
_entity_poly.entity_id
_entity_poly.type
_entity_poly.pdbx_seq_one_letter_code
_entity_poly.pdbx_strand_id
1 'polypeptide(L)'
;MHPASLWKALPNGRVECHLSPRKCRIPEGGLGFCGVRYNRNGELLTLNYGKSVPMTEERIESEAVYHYAPGAPILSLGNIGCMLKCDFCQNWQTSQARLVREQDIARYTPEQVVDYAVRHGIGILSWTYNDPVVWQEFVMDTARLARQAGLRNLYKSAFSIGPEAIDELLEVMDIFSISLKSLDADFYRKFTRSELQPVLEGIKQVYRARQGGRGPHLEVSNLCITGRNDNLEQARRVCDWMLDNLDDEIPLHYVRFHPDYLYTQVARTDVNFLEQARRQALDAGVKFVYLGNTANTVSVDTCCPQCREVVIRRSGEGIALHLDGNRCGHCGHVLPIVNLPQTSKPVAFAGKPGRSLTHVFRGAIGAAHIEQATENPIRYVFLDADGKEIMGGQSSCLRFLVSKPSARVVAMRIDLDADKDVRVLEVFDRAHFPTVLTEQSQSGSCDVPPAPLQPR
;
A
#
# COMPACT_ATOMS: atom_id res chain seq x y z
N MET A 1 -6.20 12.25 -22.63
CA MET A 1 -4.78 12.00 -22.96
C MET A 1 -4.01 13.21 -22.47
N HIS A 2 -2.79 13.02 -21.95
CA HIS A 2 -1.97 14.10 -21.40
C HIS A 2 -0.54 13.94 -21.92
N PRO A 3 0.22 15.02 -22.17
CA PRO A 3 1.65 14.93 -22.49
C PRO A 3 2.41 14.09 -21.46
N ALA A 4 3.30 13.22 -21.91
CA ALA A 4 4.20 12.48 -21.03
C ALA A 4 5.55 13.20 -20.90
N SER A 5 6.17 13.08 -19.73
CA SER A 5 7.58 13.46 -19.52
C SER A 5 8.50 12.27 -19.79
N LEU A 6 9.82 12.50 -19.68
CA LEU A 6 10.86 11.47 -19.66
C LEU A 6 10.84 10.57 -20.91
N TRP A 7 11.02 11.19 -22.08
CA TRP A 7 11.18 10.49 -23.34
C TRP A 7 12.02 11.32 -24.32
N LYS A 8 12.47 10.69 -25.40
CA LYS A 8 13.11 11.39 -26.52
C LYS A 8 12.53 10.95 -27.85
N ALA A 9 12.48 11.87 -28.80
CA ALA A 9 12.13 11.56 -30.17
C ALA A 9 13.19 10.64 -30.81
N LEU A 10 12.74 9.76 -31.69
CA LEU A 10 13.55 8.89 -32.53
C LEU A 10 13.16 9.08 -34.01
N PRO A 11 14.00 8.65 -34.97
CA PRO A 11 13.65 8.70 -36.40
C PRO A 11 12.32 7.99 -36.72
N ASN A 12 11.69 8.42 -37.81
CA ASN A 12 10.43 7.85 -38.34
C ASN A 12 9.23 7.96 -37.39
N GLY A 13 9.13 9.07 -36.64
CA GLY A 13 8.00 9.34 -35.73
C GLY A 13 7.94 8.40 -34.52
N ARG A 14 9.04 7.72 -34.19
CA ARG A 14 9.13 6.86 -33.01
C ARG A 14 9.52 7.68 -31.77
N VAL A 15 9.25 7.12 -30.59
CA VAL A 15 9.69 7.71 -29.31
C VAL A 15 10.36 6.64 -28.44
N GLU A 16 11.34 7.03 -27.62
CA GLU A 16 11.92 6.18 -26.58
C GLU A 16 11.50 6.71 -25.20
N CYS A 17 10.70 5.95 -24.47
CA CYS A 17 10.23 6.30 -23.13
C CYS A 17 11.26 5.91 -22.07
N HIS A 18 11.70 6.84 -21.22
CA HIS A 18 12.73 6.65 -20.18
C HIS A 18 12.18 6.50 -18.76
N LEU A 19 10.85 6.57 -18.60
CA LEU A 19 10.18 6.44 -17.30
C LEU A 19 10.51 5.15 -16.53
N SER A 20 10.80 4.05 -17.24
CA SER A 20 11.18 2.78 -16.63
C SER A 20 12.40 2.17 -17.33
N PRO A 21 13.11 1.24 -16.67
CA PRO A 21 14.31 0.60 -17.22
C PRO A 21 14.10 -0.10 -18.57
N ARG A 22 12.85 -0.40 -18.93
CA ARG A 22 12.49 -1.05 -20.20
C ARG A 22 12.82 -0.21 -21.43
N LYS A 23 12.89 1.12 -21.31
CA LYS A 23 13.22 2.03 -22.42
C LYS A 23 12.42 1.75 -23.71
N CYS A 24 11.08 1.69 -23.57
CA CYS A 24 10.20 1.28 -24.67
C CYS A 24 10.40 2.16 -25.90
N ARG A 25 10.67 1.56 -27.06
CA ARG A 25 10.68 2.23 -28.36
C ARG A 25 9.33 2.08 -29.04
N ILE A 26 8.51 3.12 -28.96
CA ILE A 26 7.09 3.07 -29.32
C ILE A 26 6.92 3.68 -30.72
N PRO A 27 6.41 2.91 -31.71
CA PRO A 27 6.11 3.46 -33.04
C PRO A 27 4.90 4.39 -33.00
N GLU A 28 4.75 5.23 -34.03
CA GLU A 28 3.55 6.06 -34.22
C GLU A 28 2.27 5.21 -34.11
N GLY A 29 1.28 5.68 -33.34
CA GLY A 29 0.05 4.95 -33.05
C GLY A 29 0.23 3.73 -32.14
N GLY A 30 1.43 3.50 -31.59
CA GLY A 30 1.76 2.36 -30.74
C GLY A 30 1.58 2.62 -29.24
N LEU A 31 1.53 1.53 -28.46
CA LEU A 31 1.52 1.54 -27.00
C LEU A 31 2.82 1.00 -26.41
N GLY A 32 3.26 1.57 -25.29
CA GLY A 32 4.30 1.01 -24.44
C GLY A 32 3.84 -0.24 -23.72
N PHE A 33 4.79 -0.97 -23.13
CA PHE A 33 4.54 -2.25 -22.44
C PHE A 33 3.46 -2.17 -21.34
N CYS A 34 3.41 -1.04 -20.62
CA CYS A 34 2.43 -0.82 -19.55
C CYS A 34 0.99 -0.63 -20.06
N GLY A 35 0.80 -0.42 -21.37
CA GLY A 35 -0.51 -0.22 -21.99
C GLY A 35 -1.09 1.18 -21.82
N VAL A 36 -0.39 2.10 -21.16
CA VAL A 36 -0.89 3.47 -20.89
C VAL A 36 -0.01 4.59 -21.45
N ARG A 37 1.14 4.25 -22.04
CA ARG A 37 2.02 5.17 -22.76
C ARG A 37 1.74 5.03 -24.25
N TYR A 38 1.38 6.11 -24.92
CA TYR A 38 0.90 6.10 -26.31
C TYR A 38 1.66 7.12 -27.13
N ASN A 39 2.15 6.73 -28.31
CA ASN A 39 2.82 7.65 -29.22
C ASN A 39 1.81 8.17 -30.26
N ARG A 40 1.67 9.49 -30.35
CA ARG A 40 0.82 10.17 -31.33
C ARG A 40 1.56 11.34 -31.92
N ASN A 41 1.65 11.39 -33.25
CA ASN A 41 2.37 12.40 -34.02
C ASN A 41 3.84 12.58 -33.58
N GLY A 42 4.51 11.49 -33.18
CA GLY A 42 5.88 11.53 -32.66
C GLY A 42 6.03 12.11 -31.26
N GLU A 43 4.92 12.30 -30.52
CA GLU A 43 4.91 12.74 -29.13
C GLU A 43 4.42 11.64 -28.20
N LEU A 44 5.11 11.45 -27.08
CA LEU A 44 4.66 10.50 -26.06
C LEU A 44 3.56 11.13 -25.20
N LEU A 45 2.45 10.42 -25.07
CA LEU A 45 1.30 10.77 -24.24
C LEU A 45 1.06 9.69 -23.18
N THR A 46 0.44 10.08 -22.08
CA THR A 46 -0.15 9.16 -21.11
C THR A 46 -1.68 9.10 -21.24
N LEU A 47 -2.23 7.89 -21.09
CA LEU A 47 -3.66 7.59 -21.22
C LEU A 47 -4.38 7.50 -19.86
N ASN A 48 -3.62 7.51 -18.76
CA ASN A 48 -4.14 7.32 -17.40
C ASN A 48 -4.09 8.58 -16.52
N TYR A 49 -3.72 9.75 -17.04
CA TYR A 49 -3.75 11.00 -16.26
C TYR A 49 -5.13 11.23 -15.64
N GLY A 50 -5.17 11.39 -14.32
CA GLY A 50 -6.41 11.54 -13.54
C GLY A 50 -7.32 10.31 -13.51
N LYS A 51 -6.91 9.15 -14.03
CA LYS A 51 -7.66 7.89 -13.97
C LYS A 51 -7.15 7.02 -12.83
N SER A 52 -8.02 6.78 -11.87
CA SER A 52 -7.72 6.05 -10.63
C SER A 52 -8.79 4.99 -10.37
N VAL A 53 -8.52 4.05 -9.48
CA VAL A 53 -9.58 3.40 -8.71
C VAL A 53 -10.15 4.38 -7.67
N PRO A 54 -11.34 4.13 -7.09
CA PRO A 54 -11.87 4.98 -6.04
C PRO A 54 -10.88 5.20 -4.90
N MET A 55 -10.63 6.48 -4.56
CA MET A 55 -9.77 6.84 -3.44
C MET A 55 -10.32 6.27 -2.13
N THR A 56 -9.45 5.80 -1.24
CA THR A 56 -9.85 5.14 0.01
C THR A 56 -9.07 5.71 1.19
N GLU A 57 -9.77 6.04 2.27
CA GLU A 57 -9.12 6.31 3.56
C GLU A 57 -8.62 5.01 4.20
N GLU A 58 -7.35 4.98 4.61
CA GLU A 58 -6.70 3.86 5.27
C GLU A 58 -5.77 4.36 6.40
N ARG A 59 -5.03 3.44 7.02
CA ARG A 59 -3.92 3.74 7.93
C ARG A 59 -2.59 3.56 7.24
N ILE A 60 -1.60 4.36 7.63
CA ILE A 60 -0.26 4.31 7.03
C ILE A 60 0.39 2.91 7.11
N GLU A 61 0.01 2.11 8.11
CA GLU A 61 0.43 0.72 8.26
C GLU A 61 0.06 -0.18 7.07
N SER A 62 -1.03 0.09 6.35
CA SER A 62 -1.45 -0.72 5.19
C SER A 62 -0.43 -0.66 4.03
N GLU A 63 0.43 0.36 4.04
CA GLU A 63 1.51 0.57 3.09
C GLU A 63 2.85 0.00 3.56
N ALA A 64 2.90 -0.72 4.67
CA ALA A 64 4.15 -1.17 5.30
C ALA A 64 5.09 0.01 5.58
N VAL A 65 4.55 1.03 6.25
CA VAL A 65 5.29 2.18 6.80
C VAL A 65 4.95 2.29 8.28
N TYR A 66 5.89 1.92 9.15
CA TYR A 66 5.64 1.77 10.59
C TYR A 66 6.38 2.82 11.43
N HIS A 67 7.34 3.54 10.84
CA HIS A 67 8.20 4.51 11.53
C HIS A 67 7.94 5.96 11.13
N TYR A 68 7.00 6.21 10.22
CA TYR A 68 6.53 7.56 9.89
C TYR A 68 5.07 7.70 10.28
N ALA A 69 4.74 8.70 11.10
CA ALA A 69 3.39 9.00 11.56
C ALA A 69 2.52 7.74 11.87
N PRO A 70 2.96 6.82 12.75
CA PRO A 70 2.23 5.59 13.03
C PRO A 70 0.75 5.86 13.35
N GLY A 71 -0.17 5.06 12.81
CA GLY A 71 -1.62 5.20 12.97
C GLY A 71 -2.27 6.38 12.23
N ALA A 72 -1.50 7.19 11.50
CA ALA A 72 -2.05 8.32 10.75
C ALA A 72 -3.01 7.83 9.65
N PRO A 73 -4.15 8.53 9.46
CA PRO A 73 -4.98 8.30 8.29
C PRO A 73 -4.23 8.73 7.02
N ILE A 74 -4.38 7.95 5.97
CA ILE A 74 -3.85 8.21 4.63
C ILE A 74 -4.97 8.16 3.59
N LEU A 75 -4.83 8.91 2.50
CA LEU A 75 -5.72 8.83 1.36
C LEU A 75 -5.00 8.04 0.26
N SER A 76 -5.40 6.79 0.08
CA SER A 76 -4.79 5.87 -0.88
C SER A 76 -5.44 5.98 -2.26
N LEU A 77 -4.60 6.11 -3.29
CA LEU A 77 -4.99 6.18 -4.69
C LEU A 77 -4.20 5.15 -5.53
N GLY A 78 -4.85 4.54 -6.51
CA GLY A 78 -4.22 3.60 -7.43
C GLY A 78 -4.57 3.88 -8.89
N ASN A 79 -3.56 3.94 -9.74
CA ASN A 79 -3.70 4.26 -11.16
C ASN A 79 -4.25 3.10 -12.00
N ILE A 80 -4.40 3.32 -13.31
CA ILE A 80 -4.60 2.25 -14.29
C ILE A 80 -3.29 1.89 -15.01
N GLY A 81 -3.00 0.60 -15.14
CA GLY A 81 -1.77 0.06 -15.76
C GLY A 81 -0.62 -0.16 -14.76
N CYS A 82 0.44 -0.85 -15.21
CA CYS A 82 1.65 -1.11 -14.44
C CYS A 82 2.83 -1.39 -15.38
N MET A 83 4.06 -1.10 -14.97
CA MET A 83 5.29 -1.45 -15.70
C MET A 83 5.69 -2.93 -15.58
N LEU A 84 5.05 -3.65 -14.65
CA LEU A 84 5.25 -5.08 -14.40
C LEU A 84 4.08 -5.93 -14.92
N LYS A 85 4.33 -7.23 -15.04
CA LYS A 85 3.32 -8.27 -15.34
C LYS A 85 3.41 -9.41 -14.34
N CYS A 86 3.34 -9.06 -13.05
CA CYS A 86 3.33 -10.02 -11.95
C CYS A 86 2.16 -11.01 -12.13
N ASP A 87 2.45 -12.30 -12.27
CA ASP A 87 1.44 -13.37 -12.39
C ASP A 87 0.71 -13.66 -11.06
N PHE A 88 1.19 -13.08 -9.97
CA PHE A 88 0.65 -13.14 -8.60
C PHE A 88 0.04 -11.80 -8.11
N CYS A 89 -0.22 -10.85 -9.02
CA CYS A 89 -0.65 -9.50 -8.64
C CYS A 89 -2.03 -9.51 -7.96
N GLN A 90 -2.12 -9.03 -6.71
CA GLN A 90 -3.41 -8.79 -6.05
C GLN A 90 -4.25 -7.78 -6.83
N ASN A 91 -3.60 -6.77 -7.42
CA ASN A 91 -4.26 -5.69 -8.14
C ASN A 91 -4.33 -5.93 -9.67
N TRP A 92 -4.45 -7.19 -10.09
CA TRP A 92 -4.31 -7.56 -11.50
C TRP A 92 -5.36 -6.91 -12.41
N GLN A 93 -6.60 -6.70 -11.96
CA GLN A 93 -7.66 -6.16 -12.81
C GLN A 93 -7.38 -4.73 -13.27
N THR A 94 -6.68 -3.94 -12.46
CA THR A 94 -6.40 -2.53 -12.76
C THR A 94 -4.97 -2.32 -13.23
N SER A 95 -4.02 -3.15 -12.78
CA SER A 95 -2.62 -3.14 -13.27
C SER A 95 -2.49 -3.68 -14.70
N GLN A 96 -3.34 -4.63 -15.10
CA GLN A 96 -3.41 -5.10 -16.48
C GLN A 96 -4.32 -4.18 -17.28
N ALA A 97 -3.77 -3.11 -17.86
CA ALA A 97 -4.53 -2.05 -18.55
C ALA A 97 -5.61 -2.56 -19.54
N ARG A 98 -5.39 -3.72 -20.18
CA ARG A 98 -6.33 -4.33 -21.13
C ARG A 98 -7.54 -5.01 -20.48
N LEU A 99 -7.49 -5.28 -19.19
CA LEU A 99 -8.54 -5.97 -18.41
C LEU A 99 -9.42 -4.98 -17.64
N VAL A 100 -9.02 -3.70 -17.59
CA VAL A 100 -9.74 -2.66 -16.85
C VAL A 100 -11.08 -2.39 -17.52
N ARG A 101 -12.15 -2.39 -16.72
CA ARG A 101 -13.49 -2.00 -17.19
C ARG A 101 -13.73 -0.54 -16.84
N GLU A 102 -14.47 0.16 -17.70
CA GLU A 102 -14.75 1.59 -17.51
C GLU A 102 -15.47 1.89 -16.18
N GLN A 103 -16.34 0.99 -15.72
CA GLN A 103 -17.03 1.10 -14.42
C GLN A 103 -16.10 1.06 -13.20
N ASP A 104 -14.88 0.54 -13.35
CA ASP A 104 -13.90 0.43 -12.27
C ASP A 104 -12.98 1.68 -12.22
N ILE A 105 -13.18 2.66 -13.12
CA ILE A 105 -12.34 3.86 -13.25
C ILE A 105 -13.06 5.07 -12.64
N ALA A 106 -12.49 5.58 -11.55
CA ALA A 106 -12.76 6.93 -11.06
C ALA A 106 -11.87 7.97 -11.77
N ARG A 107 -12.35 9.22 -11.83
CA ARG A 107 -11.64 10.32 -12.45
C ARG A 107 -11.50 11.49 -11.50
N TYR A 108 -10.28 11.99 -11.36
CA TYR A 108 -9.94 13.08 -10.45
C TYR A 108 -9.04 14.09 -11.14
N THR A 109 -9.23 15.37 -10.82
CA THR A 109 -8.20 16.39 -11.03
C THR A 109 -7.25 16.41 -9.81
N PRO A 110 -6.02 16.93 -9.95
CA PRO A 110 -5.12 17.12 -8.82
C PRO A 110 -5.75 17.89 -7.64
N GLU A 111 -6.49 18.96 -7.93
CA GLU A 111 -7.17 19.80 -6.93
C GLU A 111 -8.23 19.01 -6.17
N GLN A 112 -9.03 18.20 -6.88
CA GLN A 112 -10.05 17.37 -6.23
C GLN A 112 -9.46 16.39 -5.22
N VAL A 113 -8.29 15.83 -5.48
CA VAL A 113 -7.60 14.92 -4.54
C VAL A 113 -7.12 15.68 -3.31
N VAL A 114 -6.49 16.83 -3.50
CA VAL A 114 -5.97 17.66 -2.39
C VAL A 114 -7.11 18.21 -1.54
N ASP A 115 -8.14 18.78 -2.15
CA ASP A 115 -9.32 19.31 -1.46
C ASP A 115 -10.01 18.21 -0.66
N TYR A 116 -10.13 17.01 -1.22
CA TYR A 116 -10.67 15.84 -0.53
C TYR A 116 -9.87 15.49 0.73
N ALA A 117 -8.54 15.39 0.62
CA ALA A 117 -7.71 15.08 1.77
C ALA A 117 -7.81 16.15 2.87
N VAL A 118 -7.73 17.43 2.50
CA VAL A 118 -7.80 18.56 3.44
C VAL A 118 -9.12 18.58 4.20
N ARG A 119 -10.26 18.48 3.51
CA ARG A 119 -11.57 18.59 4.15
C ARG A 119 -11.97 17.38 4.99
N HIS A 120 -11.38 16.21 4.75
CA HIS A 120 -11.52 15.02 5.60
C HIS A 120 -10.41 14.91 6.67
N GLY A 121 -9.50 15.90 6.77
CA GLY A 121 -8.45 15.93 7.78
C GLY A 121 -7.36 14.86 7.58
N ILE A 122 -7.17 14.39 6.36
CA ILE A 122 -6.17 13.37 6.00
C ILE A 122 -4.87 14.06 5.58
N GLY A 123 -3.81 13.86 6.37
CA GLY A 123 -2.54 14.59 6.21
C GLY A 123 -1.56 14.00 5.18
N ILE A 124 -1.84 12.81 4.63
CA ILE A 124 -0.90 12.07 3.79
C ILE A 124 -1.63 11.48 2.57
N LEU A 125 -1.13 11.77 1.37
CA LEU A 125 -1.55 11.10 0.13
C LEU A 125 -0.66 9.87 -0.10
N SER A 126 -1.27 8.71 -0.32
CA SER A 126 -0.60 7.45 -0.63
C SER A 126 -0.81 7.05 -2.09
N TRP A 127 0.29 6.93 -2.83
CA TRP A 127 0.32 6.49 -4.21
C TRP A 127 0.61 4.98 -4.23
N THR A 128 -0.42 4.14 -4.48
CA THR A 128 -0.40 2.69 -4.16
C THR A 128 -1.28 1.82 -5.10
N TYR A 129 -1.72 0.65 -4.60
CA TYR A 129 -2.45 -0.46 -5.21
C TYR A 129 -1.73 -1.10 -6.40
N ASN A 130 -1.68 -0.39 -7.51
CA ASN A 130 -0.88 -0.81 -8.65
C ASN A 130 0.57 -0.38 -8.43
N ASP A 131 1.20 0.18 -9.44
CA ASP A 131 2.51 0.77 -9.27
C ASP A 131 2.50 2.18 -9.86
N PRO A 132 2.65 3.22 -9.01
CA PRO A 132 2.39 4.61 -9.38
C PRO A 132 3.38 5.19 -10.39
N VAL A 133 4.49 4.51 -10.71
CA VAL A 133 5.48 5.01 -11.70
C VAL A 133 4.85 5.27 -13.04
N VAL A 134 3.90 4.43 -13.51
CA VAL A 134 3.25 4.69 -14.81
C VAL A 134 2.28 5.87 -14.76
N TRP A 135 2.06 6.45 -13.57
CA TRP A 135 1.20 7.60 -13.28
C TRP A 135 1.98 8.88 -12.94
N GLN A 136 3.29 8.89 -13.25
CA GLN A 136 4.25 9.96 -12.97
C GLN A 136 3.66 11.37 -13.05
N GLU A 137 3.10 11.77 -14.20
CA GLU A 137 2.67 13.16 -14.42
C GLU A 137 1.56 13.59 -13.45
N PHE A 138 0.54 12.74 -13.26
CA PHE A 138 -0.55 13.04 -12.34
C PHE A 138 -0.07 13.06 -10.88
N VAL A 139 0.82 12.13 -10.52
CA VAL A 139 1.42 12.05 -9.18
C VAL A 139 2.24 13.31 -8.91
N MET A 140 3.09 13.74 -9.84
CA MET A 140 3.95 14.91 -9.68
C MET A 140 3.13 16.19 -9.51
N ASP A 141 2.12 16.41 -10.37
CA ASP A 141 1.29 17.61 -10.31
C ASP A 141 0.47 17.66 -9.01
N THR A 142 -0.14 16.52 -8.63
CA THR A 142 -0.92 16.44 -7.38
C THR A 142 -0.03 16.55 -6.14
N ALA A 143 1.14 15.91 -6.13
CA ALA A 143 2.06 15.95 -4.99
C ALA A 143 2.61 17.36 -4.72
N ARG A 144 2.85 18.15 -5.78
CA ARG A 144 3.23 19.57 -5.62
C ARG A 144 2.12 20.38 -4.97
N LEU A 145 0.87 20.23 -5.41
CA LEU A 145 -0.28 20.90 -4.80
C LEU A 145 -0.50 20.44 -3.35
N ALA A 146 -0.37 19.14 -3.08
CA ALA A 146 -0.50 18.57 -1.75
C ALA A 146 0.49 19.22 -0.77
N ARG A 147 1.74 19.41 -1.18
CA ARG A 147 2.76 20.10 -0.37
C ARG A 147 2.42 21.57 -0.11
N GLN A 148 1.89 22.27 -1.11
CA GLN A 148 1.42 23.66 -0.94
C GLN A 148 0.29 23.74 0.09
N ALA A 149 -0.56 22.71 0.17
CA ALA A 149 -1.62 22.57 1.17
C ALA A 149 -1.14 22.00 2.52
N GLY A 150 0.16 21.75 2.70
CA GLY A 150 0.74 21.21 3.94
C GLY A 150 0.60 19.69 4.13
N LEU A 151 0.17 18.97 3.09
CA LEU A 151 0.08 17.51 3.08
C LEU A 151 1.43 16.86 2.76
N ARG A 152 1.57 15.59 3.11
CA ARG A 152 2.73 14.75 2.81
C ARG A 152 2.41 13.73 1.71
N ASN A 153 3.43 13.27 1.00
CA ASN A 153 3.29 12.27 -0.05
C ASN A 153 4.05 10.98 0.28
N LEU A 154 3.34 9.85 0.18
CA LEU A 154 3.84 8.49 0.33
C LEU A 154 3.83 7.77 -1.00
N TYR A 155 4.98 7.20 -1.38
CA TYR A 155 5.16 6.45 -2.62
C TYR A 155 5.35 4.96 -2.35
N LYS A 156 4.31 4.15 -2.56
CA LYS A 156 4.36 2.68 -2.46
C LYS A 156 4.58 2.08 -3.84
N SER A 157 5.72 1.42 -4.06
CA SER A 157 6.06 0.94 -5.41
C SER A 157 6.96 -0.30 -5.40
N ALA A 158 6.86 -1.13 -6.44
CA ALA A 158 7.85 -2.16 -6.77
C ALA A 158 9.12 -1.57 -7.41
N PHE A 159 9.10 -0.26 -7.67
CA PHE A 159 10.24 0.61 -7.91
C PHE A 159 11.10 0.23 -9.12
N SER A 160 10.46 -0.31 -10.15
CA SER A 160 11.06 -0.53 -11.46
C SER A 160 10.97 0.76 -12.30
N ILE A 161 11.72 1.78 -11.90
CA ILE A 161 11.65 3.17 -12.38
C ILE A 161 13.03 3.63 -12.90
N GLY A 162 13.05 4.59 -13.85
CA GLY A 162 14.30 5.18 -14.36
C GLY A 162 14.90 6.18 -13.37
N PRO A 163 16.23 6.38 -13.36
CA PRO A 163 16.90 7.25 -12.38
C PRO A 163 16.44 8.71 -12.46
N GLU A 164 16.17 9.24 -13.66
CA GLU A 164 15.69 10.61 -13.84
C GLU A 164 14.27 10.80 -13.26
N ALA A 165 13.44 9.76 -13.32
CA ALA A 165 12.12 9.78 -12.71
C ALA A 165 12.19 9.73 -11.18
N ILE A 166 13.20 9.04 -10.62
CA ILE A 166 13.45 9.05 -9.18
C ILE A 166 13.86 10.46 -8.74
N ASP A 167 14.73 11.14 -9.51
CA ASP A 167 15.13 12.52 -9.20
C ASP A 167 13.93 13.47 -9.13
N GLU A 168 12.99 13.38 -10.08
CA GLU A 168 11.72 14.12 -10.03
C GLU A 168 10.91 13.79 -8.75
N LEU A 169 10.75 12.50 -8.42
CA LEU A 169 9.99 12.09 -7.23
C LEU A 169 10.62 12.61 -5.93
N LEU A 170 11.95 12.68 -5.84
CA LEU A 170 12.65 13.18 -4.66
C LEU A 170 12.36 14.67 -4.36
N GLU A 171 11.85 15.44 -5.33
CA GLU A 171 11.43 16.83 -5.11
C GLU A 171 10.12 16.93 -4.30
N VAL A 172 9.28 15.90 -4.34
CA VAL A 172 7.88 15.97 -3.90
C VAL A 172 7.46 14.87 -2.92
N MET A 173 8.19 13.76 -2.86
CA MET A 173 7.87 12.63 -1.98
C MET A 173 8.55 12.78 -0.62
N ASP A 174 7.77 12.56 0.45
CA ASP A 174 8.26 12.60 1.82
C ASP A 174 8.57 11.17 2.34
N ILE A 175 7.93 10.15 1.76
CA ILE A 175 8.01 8.76 2.23
C ILE A 175 8.09 7.83 1.02
N PHE A 176 9.04 6.89 1.04
CA PHE A 176 9.12 5.77 0.12
C PHE A 176 8.92 4.46 0.86
N SER A 177 7.96 3.66 0.40
CA SER A 177 7.83 2.26 0.81
C SER A 177 8.08 1.38 -0.41
N ILE A 178 9.26 0.78 -0.46
CA ILE A 178 9.72 0.07 -1.66
C ILE A 178 9.54 -1.44 -1.48
N SER A 179 8.91 -2.08 -2.46
CA SER A 179 8.71 -3.54 -2.51
C SER A 179 9.86 -4.22 -3.26
N LEU A 180 10.87 -4.65 -2.51
CA LEU A 180 11.95 -5.52 -3.02
C LEU A 180 11.44 -6.96 -3.07
N LYS A 181 11.07 -7.45 -4.25
CA LYS A 181 10.34 -8.72 -4.38
C LYS A 181 11.20 -9.96 -4.20
N SER A 182 12.48 -9.88 -4.56
CA SER A 182 13.44 -10.98 -4.45
C SER A 182 14.86 -10.44 -4.63
N LEU A 183 15.87 -11.18 -4.17
CA LEU A 183 17.28 -10.96 -4.52
C LEU A 183 17.75 -11.86 -5.68
N ASP A 184 16.80 -12.50 -6.37
CA ASP A 184 17.03 -13.32 -7.55
C ASP A 184 16.61 -12.59 -8.84
N ALA A 185 17.53 -12.42 -9.78
CA ALA A 185 17.25 -11.80 -11.06
C ALA A 185 16.34 -12.65 -11.96
N ASP A 186 16.38 -13.99 -11.84
CA ASP A 186 15.50 -14.88 -12.58
C ASP A 186 14.05 -14.77 -12.10
N PHE A 187 13.84 -14.57 -10.80
CA PHE A 187 12.52 -14.26 -10.26
C PHE A 187 11.88 -13.05 -10.97
N TYR A 188 12.65 -11.96 -11.14
CA TYR A 188 12.17 -10.75 -11.80
C TYR A 188 11.84 -11.01 -13.28
N ARG A 189 12.75 -11.66 -14.02
CA ARG A 189 12.51 -11.97 -15.45
C ARG A 189 11.31 -12.86 -15.66
N LYS A 190 11.18 -13.91 -14.84
CA LYS A 190 10.17 -14.96 -14.98
C LYS A 190 8.79 -14.49 -14.53
N PHE A 191 8.70 -13.93 -13.33
CA PHE A 191 7.42 -13.71 -12.67
C PHE A 191 6.91 -12.28 -12.77
N THR A 192 7.79 -11.27 -12.90
CA THR A 192 7.38 -9.85 -12.96
C THR A 192 7.58 -9.22 -14.35
N ARG A 193 8.33 -9.91 -15.22
CA ARG A 193 8.79 -9.43 -16.53
C ARG A 193 9.65 -8.17 -16.45
N SER A 194 10.39 -8.00 -15.35
CA SER A 194 11.30 -6.87 -15.14
C SER A 194 12.70 -7.35 -14.74
N GLU A 195 13.52 -6.43 -14.23
CA GLU A 195 14.90 -6.64 -13.83
C GLU A 195 15.11 -6.23 -12.37
N LEU A 196 15.97 -6.97 -11.67
CA LEU A 196 16.30 -6.73 -10.26
C LEU A 196 17.19 -5.48 -10.09
N GLN A 197 18.26 -5.37 -10.90
CA GLN A 197 19.31 -4.36 -10.67
C GLN A 197 18.76 -2.92 -10.63
N PRO A 198 17.86 -2.49 -11.52
CA PRO A 198 17.31 -1.14 -11.44
C PRO A 198 16.56 -0.84 -10.14
N VAL A 199 15.91 -1.85 -9.53
CA VAL A 199 15.24 -1.70 -8.23
C VAL A 199 16.26 -1.49 -7.11
N LEU A 200 17.35 -2.27 -7.11
CA LEU A 200 18.43 -2.14 -6.12
C LEU A 200 19.11 -0.77 -6.21
N GLU A 201 19.41 -0.30 -7.42
CA GLU A 201 20.00 1.03 -7.63
C GLU A 201 19.03 2.15 -7.28
N GLY A 202 17.73 1.98 -7.56
CA GLY A 202 16.72 2.94 -7.16
C GLY A 202 16.60 3.08 -5.64
N ILE A 203 16.59 1.97 -4.90
CA ILE A 203 16.60 1.99 -3.43
C ILE A 203 17.84 2.75 -2.92
N LYS A 204 19.02 2.49 -3.50
CA LYS A 204 20.26 3.21 -3.15
C LYS A 204 20.16 4.70 -3.46
N GLN A 205 19.54 5.09 -4.56
CA GLN A 205 19.35 6.50 -4.93
C GLN A 205 18.48 7.23 -3.89
N VAL A 206 17.34 6.64 -3.49
CA VAL A 206 16.47 7.19 -2.44
C VAL A 206 17.21 7.25 -1.10
N TYR A 207 17.93 6.19 -0.75
CA TYR A 207 18.72 6.12 0.48
C TYR A 207 19.82 7.20 0.53
N ARG A 208 20.55 7.42 -0.55
CA ARG A 208 21.58 8.49 -0.62
C ARG A 208 20.97 9.88 -0.42
N ALA A 209 19.76 10.13 -0.95
CA ALA A 209 19.06 11.40 -0.74
C ALA A 209 18.71 11.63 0.74
N ARG A 210 18.48 10.57 1.52
CA ARG A 210 18.22 10.62 2.97
C ARG A 210 19.44 11.07 3.79
N GLN A 211 20.65 10.68 3.40
CA GLN A 211 21.88 10.85 4.19
C GLN A 211 22.26 12.32 4.49
N GLY A 212 21.58 13.31 3.93
CA GLY A 212 21.71 14.74 4.25
C GLY A 212 20.78 15.27 5.34
N GLY A 213 20.00 14.41 6.02
CA GLY A 213 19.08 14.81 7.11
C GLY A 213 17.82 15.57 6.67
N ARG A 214 17.63 15.77 5.36
CA ARG A 214 16.47 16.42 4.74
C ARG A 214 15.78 15.57 3.67
N GLY A 215 16.28 14.36 3.43
CA GLY A 215 15.70 13.45 2.44
C GLY A 215 14.49 12.69 2.97
N PRO A 216 13.86 11.89 2.12
CA PRO A 216 12.62 11.20 2.45
C PRO A 216 12.85 10.07 3.45
N HIS A 217 11.76 9.67 4.12
CA HIS A 217 11.69 8.43 4.88
C HIS A 217 11.71 7.23 3.93
N LEU A 218 12.35 6.14 4.34
CA LEU A 218 12.47 4.91 3.55
C LEU A 218 12.18 3.69 4.41
N GLU A 219 11.27 2.83 3.94
CA GLU A 219 11.08 1.47 4.45
C GLU A 219 11.07 0.47 3.29
N VAL A 220 11.51 -0.76 3.56
CA VAL A 220 11.61 -1.82 2.55
C VAL A 220 10.69 -2.97 2.93
N SER A 221 9.98 -3.49 1.94
CA SER A 221 9.10 -4.66 2.10
C SER A 221 9.47 -5.77 1.13
N ASN A 222 9.39 -7.01 1.60
CA ASN A 222 9.57 -8.21 0.81
C ASN A 222 8.32 -9.08 0.88
N LEU A 223 7.59 -9.17 -0.23
CA LEU A 223 6.47 -10.10 -0.36
C LEU A 223 7.03 -11.52 -0.47
N CYS A 224 6.80 -12.31 0.56
CA CYS A 224 7.19 -13.71 0.61
C CYS A 224 6.07 -14.53 -0.04
N ILE A 225 6.36 -15.22 -1.13
CA ILE A 225 5.43 -15.91 -2.02
C ILE A 225 5.66 -17.41 -1.91
N THR A 226 4.58 -18.12 -1.58
CA THR A 226 4.55 -19.56 -1.38
C THR A 226 5.14 -20.33 -2.56
N GLY A 227 6.14 -21.18 -2.31
CA GLY A 227 6.80 -22.01 -3.32
C GLY A 227 7.72 -21.25 -4.28
N ARG A 228 8.06 -19.98 -3.99
CA ARG A 228 8.97 -19.18 -4.85
C ARG A 228 10.14 -18.59 -4.07
N ASN A 229 9.85 -17.76 -3.06
CA ASN A 229 10.87 -17.08 -2.25
C ASN A 229 10.58 -17.15 -0.74
N ASP A 230 9.65 -18.00 -0.31
CA ASP A 230 9.28 -18.27 1.08
C ASP A 230 10.20 -19.29 1.76
N ASN A 231 11.52 -19.09 1.65
CA ASN A 231 12.51 -19.90 2.36
C ASN A 231 13.56 -19.02 3.03
N LEU A 232 14.20 -19.57 4.07
CA LEU A 232 15.11 -18.80 4.94
C LEU A 232 16.40 -18.39 4.23
N GLU A 233 16.80 -19.04 3.14
CA GLU A 233 17.95 -18.60 2.34
C GLU A 233 17.59 -17.31 1.58
N GLN A 234 16.43 -17.27 0.94
CA GLN A 234 15.96 -16.08 0.22
C GLN A 234 15.69 -14.91 1.18
N ALA A 235 15.07 -15.18 2.33
CA ALA A 235 14.86 -14.17 3.37
C ALA A 235 16.19 -13.59 3.88
N ARG A 236 17.19 -14.44 4.12
CA ARG A 236 18.55 -14.03 4.50
C ARG A 236 19.18 -13.12 3.45
N ARG A 237 19.10 -13.47 2.17
CA ARG A 237 19.68 -12.66 1.08
C ARG A 237 19.11 -11.23 1.06
N VAL A 238 17.81 -11.06 1.33
CA VAL A 238 17.18 -9.73 1.46
C VAL A 238 17.80 -8.97 2.63
N CYS A 239 17.88 -9.61 3.81
CA CYS A 239 18.43 -9.02 5.02
C CYS A 239 19.91 -8.63 4.86
N ASP A 240 20.75 -9.55 4.38
CA ASP A 240 22.19 -9.31 4.16
C ASP A 240 22.39 -8.14 3.19
N TRP A 241 21.64 -8.11 2.07
CA TRP A 241 21.72 -7.00 1.13
C TRP A 241 21.33 -5.66 1.78
N MET A 242 20.31 -5.63 2.64
CA MET A 242 19.95 -4.41 3.36
C MET A 242 21.06 -3.96 4.30
N LEU A 243 21.63 -4.86 5.11
CA LEU A 243 22.72 -4.53 6.03
C LEU A 243 24.00 -4.07 5.30
N ASP A 244 24.27 -4.62 4.11
CA ASP A 244 25.43 -4.26 3.30
C ASP A 244 25.29 -2.88 2.61
N ASN A 245 24.06 -2.38 2.43
CA ASN A 245 23.80 -1.21 1.57
C ASN A 245 23.01 -0.08 2.24
N LEU A 246 22.38 -0.32 3.39
CA LEU A 246 21.50 0.59 4.12
C LEU A 246 21.84 0.59 5.63
N ASP A 247 21.28 1.54 6.38
CA ASP A 247 21.38 1.55 7.84
C ASP A 247 20.57 0.38 8.46
N ASP A 248 21.06 -0.19 9.57
CA ASP A 248 20.40 -1.29 10.30
C ASP A 248 19.07 -0.87 10.95
N GLU A 249 18.80 0.43 11.01
CA GLU A 249 17.56 1.07 11.43
C GLU A 249 16.50 1.18 10.33
N ILE A 250 16.81 0.93 9.06
CA ILE A 250 15.80 0.94 7.99
C ILE A 250 14.85 -0.25 8.18
N PRO A 251 13.54 -0.01 8.40
CA PRO A 251 12.59 -1.08 8.63
C PRO A 251 12.48 -2.07 7.46
N LEU A 252 12.50 -3.36 7.79
CA LEU A 252 12.21 -4.46 6.87
C LEU A 252 10.86 -5.08 7.21
N HIS A 253 10.00 -5.22 6.20
CA HIS A 253 8.71 -5.88 6.32
C HIS A 253 8.70 -7.18 5.51
N TYR A 254 8.57 -8.33 6.18
CA TYR A 254 8.24 -9.58 5.50
C TYR A 254 6.72 -9.67 5.38
N VAL A 255 6.22 -9.58 4.16
CA VAL A 255 4.78 -9.45 3.89
C VAL A 255 4.21 -10.80 3.45
N ARG A 256 3.13 -11.23 4.08
CA ARG A 256 2.42 -12.47 3.75
C ARG A 256 1.75 -12.36 2.39
N PHE A 257 2.05 -13.32 1.52
CA PHE A 257 1.41 -13.45 0.21
C PHE A 257 0.00 -14.02 0.31
N HIS A 258 -0.84 -13.56 -0.63
CA HIS A 258 -2.17 -14.08 -0.89
C HIS A 258 -2.28 -14.55 -2.36
N PRO A 259 -2.74 -15.79 -2.62
CA PRO A 259 -2.91 -16.33 -3.97
C PRO A 259 -3.90 -15.50 -4.79
N ASP A 260 -3.46 -14.96 -5.94
CA ASP A 260 -4.29 -14.11 -6.80
C ASP A 260 -3.89 -14.24 -8.27
N TYR A 261 -4.74 -13.72 -9.16
CA TYR A 261 -4.53 -13.63 -10.59
C TYR A 261 -4.29 -14.99 -11.27
N LEU A 262 -3.07 -15.27 -11.72
CA LEU A 262 -2.69 -16.53 -12.37
C LEU A 262 -2.00 -17.50 -11.39
N TYR A 263 -1.72 -17.05 -10.17
CA TYR A 263 -1.02 -17.84 -9.15
C TYR A 263 -1.92 -18.14 -7.96
N THR A 264 -3.00 -18.89 -8.22
CA THR A 264 -4.08 -19.19 -7.26
C THR A 264 -4.02 -20.59 -6.66
N GLN A 265 -3.25 -21.51 -7.24
CA GLN A 265 -3.19 -22.93 -6.84
C GLN A 265 -2.16 -23.20 -5.72
N VAL A 266 -2.01 -22.26 -4.80
CA VAL A 266 -1.10 -22.35 -3.66
C VAL A 266 -1.78 -21.79 -2.42
N ALA A 267 -1.27 -22.09 -1.22
CA ALA A 267 -1.73 -21.45 0.00
C ALA A 267 -1.12 -20.06 0.17
N ARG A 268 -1.72 -19.24 1.05
CA ARG A 268 -1.05 -18.06 1.62
C ARG A 268 0.26 -18.48 2.28
N THR A 269 1.23 -17.58 2.34
CA THR A 269 2.52 -17.90 2.96
C THR A 269 2.35 -18.24 4.43
N ASP A 270 3.09 -19.26 4.87
CA ASP A 270 3.06 -19.73 6.25
C ASP A 270 3.59 -18.65 7.21
N VAL A 271 2.81 -18.36 8.24
CA VAL A 271 3.19 -17.40 9.27
C VAL A 271 4.39 -17.91 10.08
N ASN A 272 4.54 -19.23 10.27
CA ASN A 272 5.71 -19.78 10.97
C ASN A 272 7.00 -19.51 10.20
N PHE A 273 6.96 -19.56 8.86
CA PHE A 273 8.10 -19.16 8.03
C PHE A 273 8.43 -17.68 8.23
N LEU A 274 7.41 -16.81 8.20
CA LEU A 274 7.59 -15.37 8.38
C LEU A 274 8.20 -15.03 9.74
N GLU A 275 7.74 -15.67 10.83
CA GLU A 275 8.30 -15.49 12.17
C GLU A 275 9.77 -15.96 12.24
N GLN A 276 10.13 -17.04 11.56
CA GLN A 276 11.51 -17.51 11.46
C GLN A 276 12.39 -16.53 10.65
N ALA A 277 11.88 -16.02 9.53
CA ALA A 277 12.57 -15.01 8.73
C ALA A 277 12.79 -13.72 9.52
N ARG A 278 11.77 -13.27 10.27
CA ARG A 278 11.87 -12.13 11.18
C ARG A 278 12.94 -12.33 12.23
N ARG A 279 12.92 -13.47 12.94
CA ARG A 279 13.93 -13.81 13.94
C ARG A 279 15.34 -13.81 13.35
N GLN A 280 15.51 -14.42 12.18
CA GLN A 280 16.79 -14.47 11.49
C GLN A 280 17.32 -13.06 11.17
N ALA A 281 16.47 -12.15 10.68
CA ALA A 281 16.87 -10.79 10.36
C ALA A 281 17.23 -9.96 11.61
N LEU A 282 16.47 -10.13 12.71
CA LEU A 282 16.80 -9.53 14.01
C LEU A 282 18.14 -10.05 14.56
N ASP A 283 18.36 -11.37 14.50
CA ASP A 283 19.61 -12.01 14.94
C ASP A 283 20.81 -11.58 14.07
N ALA A 284 20.59 -11.25 12.79
CA ALA A 284 21.61 -10.73 11.87
C ALA A 284 21.98 -9.25 12.12
N GLY A 285 21.12 -8.49 12.82
CA GLY A 285 21.42 -7.13 13.27
C GLY A 285 20.44 -6.05 12.84
N VAL A 286 19.45 -6.36 11.99
CA VAL A 286 18.39 -5.41 11.62
C VAL A 286 17.59 -5.06 12.86
N LYS A 287 17.42 -3.78 13.17
CA LYS A 287 16.78 -3.33 14.42
C LYS A 287 15.26 -3.45 14.39
N PHE A 288 14.66 -3.27 13.22
CA PHE A 288 13.21 -3.21 13.06
C PHE A 288 12.77 -4.13 11.93
N VAL A 289 12.17 -5.26 12.32
CA VAL A 289 11.64 -6.24 11.38
C VAL A 289 10.19 -6.53 11.73
N TYR A 290 9.32 -6.40 10.74
CA TYR A 290 7.87 -6.49 10.88
C TYR A 290 7.29 -7.59 9.99
N LEU A 291 6.15 -8.12 10.42
CA LEU A 291 5.32 -8.94 9.55
C LEU A 291 4.14 -8.13 9.02
N GLY A 292 4.00 -8.08 7.70
CA GLY A 292 2.87 -7.45 7.02
C GLY A 292 1.83 -8.50 6.60
N ASN A 293 0.57 -8.09 6.49
CA ASN A 293 -0.55 -8.98 6.13
C ASN A 293 -0.71 -10.19 7.08
N THR A 294 -0.37 -9.99 8.34
CA THR A 294 -0.51 -10.98 9.41
C THR A 294 -1.32 -10.37 10.54
N ALA A 295 -2.55 -10.85 10.73
CA ALA A 295 -3.33 -10.52 11.91
C ALA A 295 -2.84 -11.32 13.14
N ASN A 296 -3.05 -10.79 14.34
CA ASN A 296 -2.87 -11.49 15.61
C ASN A 296 -1.44 -11.94 15.95
N THR A 297 -0.41 -11.27 15.43
CA THR A 297 0.98 -11.45 15.87
C THR A 297 1.49 -10.20 16.55
N VAL A 298 2.35 -10.35 17.56
CA VAL A 298 3.11 -9.23 18.17
C VAL A 298 4.20 -8.72 17.24
N SER A 299 4.49 -9.42 16.15
CA SER A 299 5.51 -9.04 15.16
C SER A 299 5.12 -7.83 14.31
N VAL A 300 3.94 -7.24 14.53
CA VAL A 300 3.55 -5.92 14.02
C VAL A 300 3.92 -4.79 14.98
N ASP A 301 4.21 -5.08 16.24
CA ASP A 301 4.51 -4.08 17.25
C ASP A 301 5.96 -3.58 17.14
N THR A 302 6.19 -2.32 17.48
CA THR A 302 7.55 -1.78 17.57
C THR A 302 8.10 -2.04 18.96
N CYS A 303 9.20 -2.78 19.05
CA CYS A 303 10.00 -2.94 20.26
C CYS A 303 11.19 -1.97 20.25
N CYS A 304 11.62 -1.51 21.43
CA CYS A 304 12.86 -0.77 21.56
C CYS A 304 14.07 -1.70 21.33
N PRO A 305 15.02 -1.37 20.44
CA PRO A 305 16.17 -2.24 20.19
C PRO A 305 17.11 -2.34 21.41
N GLN A 306 17.06 -1.37 22.33
CA GLN A 306 17.89 -1.35 23.54
C GLN A 306 17.30 -2.17 24.68
N CYS A 307 16.06 -1.89 25.11
CA CYS A 307 15.45 -2.59 26.26
C CYS A 307 14.46 -3.70 25.88
N ARG A 308 14.14 -3.87 24.60
CA ARG A 308 13.21 -4.87 24.04
C ARG A 308 11.73 -4.70 24.42
N GLU A 309 11.41 -3.72 25.26
CA GLU A 309 10.03 -3.39 25.60
C GLU A 309 9.25 -2.85 24.39
N VAL A 310 7.95 -3.14 24.36
CA VAL A 310 7.04 -2.66 23.30
C VAL A 310 6.78 -1.16 23.49
N VAL A 311 7.12 -0.37 22.48
CA VAL A 311 6.94 1.10 22.48
C VAL A 311 5.80 1.56 21.58
N ILE A 312 5.41 0.76 20.58
CA ILE A 312 4.19 0.98 19.80
C ILE A 312 3.48 -0.36 19.67
N ARG A 313 2.26 -0.44 20.21
CA ARG A 313 1.35 -1.57 20.00
C ARG A 313 0.35 -1.23 18.91
N ARG A 314 0.13 -2.14 17.95
CA ARG A 314 -0.83 -1.99 16.84
C ARG A 314 -1.95 -3.01 16.96
N SER A 315 -3.19 -2.58 16.75
CA SER A 315 -4.38 -3.41 16.90
C SER A 315 -5.48 -2.93 15.96
N GLY A 316 -5.50 -3.46 14.73
CA GLY A 316 -6.39 -2.99 13.67
C GLY A 316 -6.12 -1.51 13.39
N GLU A 317 -7.16 -0.69 13.51
CA GLU A 317 -7.09 0.76 13.32
C GLU A 317 -6.48 1.53 14.51
N GLY A 318 -6.24 0.87 15.65
CA GLY A 318 -5.77 1.49 16.87
C GLY A 318 -4.27 1.32 17.11
N ILE A 319 -3.65 2.37 17.65
CA ILE A 319 -2.27 2.32 18.15
C ILE A 319 -2.19 2.76 19.61
N ALA A 320 -1.29 2.15 20.38
CA ALA A 320 -0.92 2.61 21.71
C ALA A 320 0.57 2.94 21.74
N LEU A 321 0.89 4.18 22.13
CA LEU A 321 2.25 4.71 22.16
C LEU A 321 2.80 4.68 23.60
N HIS A 322 4.03 4.23 23.74
CA HIS A 322 4.84 4.35 24.95
C HIS A 322 6.17 5.05 24.61
N LEU A 323 6.04 6.29 24.14
CA LEU A 323 7.13 7.13 23.67
C LEU A 323 7.05 8.52 24.32
N ASP A 324 8.22 9.12 24.58
CA ASP A 324 8.38 10.53 24.90
C ASP A 324 9.07 11.22 23.72
N GLY A 325 8.28 11.92 22.89
CA GLY A 325 8.74 12.29 21.55
C GLY A 325 9.18 11.05 20.78
N ASN A 326 10.37 11.04 20.20
CA ASN A 326 10.93 9.85 19.54
C ASN A 326 11.76 8.95 20.49
N ARG A 327 11.64 9.10 21.81
CA ARG A 327 12.38 8.29 22.79
C ARG A 327 11.52 7.19 23.38
N CYS A 328 12.12 6.04 23.64
CA CYS A 328 11.49 4.95 24.37
C CYS A 328 11.07 5.42 25.76
N GLY A 329 9.77 5.27 26.10
CA GLY A 329 9.26 5.63 27.44
C GLY A 329 9.81 4.76 28.59
N HIS A 330 10.41 3.61 28.29
CA HIS A 330 10.98 2.70 29.30
C HIS A 330 12.45 2.98 29.62
N CYS A 331 13.28 3.29 28.61
CA CYS A 331 14.75 3.41 28.79
C CYS A 331 15.37 4.68 28.18
N GLY A 332 14.58 5.54 27.52
CA GLY A 332 15.06 6.81 26.94
C GLY A 332 15.84 6.69 25.62
N HIS A 333 16.02 5.48 25.08
CA HIS A 333 16.66 5.26 23.78
C HIS A 333 15.94 6.01 22.66
N VAL A 334 16.69 6.71 21.82
CA VAL A 334 16.12 7.42 20.65
C VAL A 334 15.78 6.39 19.58
N LEU A 335 14.55 6.43 19.09
CA LEU A 335 14.07 5.57 18.02
C LEU A 335 13.97 6.37 16.72
N PRO A 336 14.18 5.75 15.55
CA PRO A 336 14.05 6.39 14.24
C PRO A 336 12.58 6.57 13.82
N ILE A 337 11.71 6.95 14.76
CA ILE A 337 10.28 7.19 14.54
C ILE A 337 10.06 8.69 14.38
N VAL A 338 9.42 9.08 13.28
CA VAL A 338 9.24 10.48 12.90
C VAL A 338 7.77 10.84 12.73
N ASN A 339 7.47 12.15 12.88
CA ASN A 339 6.12 12.72 12.69
C ASN A 339 5.02 12.03 13.51
N LEU A 340 5.31 11.70 14.78
CA LEU A 340 4.33 11.10 15.68
C LEU A 340 3.03 11.93 15.71
N PRO A 341 1.86 11.27 15.58
CA PRO A 341 0.60 11.99 15.64
C PRO A 341 0.45 12.63 17.02
N GLN A 342 -0.09 13.85 17.05
CA GLN A 342 -0.61 14.40 18.30
C GLN A 342 -1.78 13.52 18.73
N THR A 343 -1.77 13.05 19.98
CA THR A 343 -2.83 12.19 20.52
C THR A 343 -4.19 12.86 20.32
N SER A 344 -5.02 12.33 19.42
CA SER A 344 -6.41 12.77 19.29
C SER A 344 -7.24 12.04 20.35
N LYS A 345 -8.11 12.78 21.05
CA LYS A 345 -9.08 12.16 21.95
C LYS A 345 -10.08 11.36 21.11
N PRO A 346 -10.53 10.18 21.56
CA PRO A 346 -11.67 9.51 20.95
C PRO A 346 -12.85 10.48 20.87
N VAL A 347 -13.41 10.66 19.68
CA VAL A 347 -14.62 11.46 19.52
C VAL A 347 -15.78 10.63 20.06
N ALA A 348 -16.34 11.03 21.19
CA ALA A 348 -17.54 10.41 21.74
C ALA A 348 -18.74 10.79 20.87
N PHE A 349 -19.50 9.79 20.39
CA PHE A 349 -20.76 10.05 19.70
C PHE A 349 -21.92 10.15 20.68
N ALA A 350 -22.72 11.21 20.52
CA ALA A 350 -24.04 11.33 21.12
C ALA A 350 -25.10 11.06 20.04
N GLY A 351 -26.08 10.20 20.35
CA GLY A 351 -27.21 9.89 19.46
C GLY A 351 -27.44 8.39 19.27
N LYS A 352 -28.70 7.99 19.03
CA LYS A 352 -29.05 6.63 18.59
C LYS A 352 -28.98 6.58 17.06
N PRO A 353 -28.42 5.52 16.46
CA PRO A 353 -28.42 5.38 15.01
C PRO A 353 -29.84 5.23 14.47
N GLY A 354 -30.07 5.73 13.25
CA GLY A 354 -31.35 5.52 12.55
C GLY A 354 -31.52 4.07 12.11
N ARG A 355 -30.44 3.46 11.62
CA ARG A 355 -30.35 2.05 11.21
C ARG A 355 -28.94 1.52 11.53
N SER A 356 -28.81 0.21 11.72
CA SER A 356 -27.51 -0.45 11.76
C SER A 356 -27.45 -1.64 10.80
N LEU A 357 -26.27 -1.89 10.23
CA LEU A 357 -25.94 -3.08 9.45
C LEU A 357 -24.83 -3.85 10.18
N THR A 358 -24.93 -5.16 10.26
CA THR A 358 -23.90 -5.99 10.90
C THR A 358 -23.17 -6.82 9.86
N HIS A 359 -21.85 -6.62 9.78
CA HIS A 359 -20.94 -7.47 9.03
C HIS A 359 -20.29 -8.48 9.97
N VAL A 360 -20.30 -9.77 9.63
CA VAL A 360 -19.68 -10.84 10.42
C VAL A 360 -18.41 -11.27 9.71
N PHE A 361 -17.26 -11.16 10.38
CA PHE A 361 -15.97 -11.62 9.85
C PHE A 361 -15.94 -13.15 9.81
N ARG A 362 -15.54 -13.73 8.67
CA ARG A 362 -15.53 -15.18 8.44
C ARG A 362 -14.16 -15.63 7.93
N GLY A 363 -13.74 -16.81 8.36
CA GLY A 363 -12.49 -17.43 7.90
C GLY A 363 -11.29 -16.50 8.07
N ALA A 364 -10.60 -16.26 6.96
CA ALA A 364 -9.41 -15.42 6.91
C ALA A 364 -9.69 -13.94 6.53
N ILE A 365 -10.96 -13.55 6.39
CA ILE A 365 -11.34 -12.14 6.16
C ILE A 365 -11.05 -11.34 7.43
N GLY A 366 -10.09 -10.42 7.31
CA GLY A 366 -9.60 -9.58 8.39
C GLY A 366 -9.87 -8.10 8.17
N ALA A 367 -10.39 -7.67 7.03
CA ALA A 367 -10.73 -6.27 6.79
C ALA A 367 -11.90 -6.13 5.80
N ALA A 368 -12.49 -4.94 5.76
CA ALA A 368 -13.54 -4.62 4.81
C ALA A 368 -13.45 -3.15 4.37
N HIS A 369 -13.70 -2.89 3.09
CA HIS A 369 -14.01 -1.54 2.64
C HIS A 369 -15.47 -1.24 2.88
N ILE A 370 -15.73 -0.05 3.41
CA ILE A 370 -17.06 0.54 3.49
C ILE A 370 -17.13 1.62 2.42
N GLU A 371 -18.12 1.54 1.54
CA GLU A 371 -18.33 2.48 0.44
C GLU A 371 -19.74 3.10 0.53
N GLN A 372 -19.82 4.41 0.38
CA GLN A 372 -21.06 5.20 0.43
C GLN A 372 -21.13 6.18 -0.75
N ALA A 373 -22.35 6.55 -1.15
CA ALA A 373 -22.57 7.44 -2.30
C ALA A 373 -22.36 8.93 -2.01
N THR A 374 -22.43 9.31 -0.73
CA THR A 374 -22.30 10.70 -0.24
C THR A 374 -21.52 10.68 1.05
N GLU A 375 -20.94 11.81 1.45
CA GLU A 375 -19.95 11.88 2.53
C GLU A 375 -20.61 12.05 3.90
N ASN A 376 -21.49 11.11 4.24
CA ASN A 376 -22.14 11.12 5.54
C ASN A 376 -21.20 10.52 6.58
N PRO A 377 -21.23 11.02 7.83
CA PRO A 377 -20.54 10.36 8.93
C PRO A 377 -21.07 8.93 9.09
N ILE A 378 -20.19 7.95 8.99
CA ILE A 378 -20.48 6.55 9.31
C ILE A 378 -19.73 6.21 10.59
N ARG A 379 -20.45 5.65 11.56
CA ARG A 379 -19.85 5.07 12.76
C ARG A 379 -19.78 3.56 12.60
N TYR A 380 -18.67 2.96 13.03
CA TYR A 380 -18.56 1.51 13.12
C TYR A 380 -18.08 1.07 14.50
N VAL A 381 -18.54 -0.09 14.94
CA VAL A 381 -18.22 -0.68 16.25
C VAL A 381 -17.93 -2.16 16.07
N PHE A 382 -16.79 -2.61 16.58
CA PHE A 382 -16.43 -4.02 16.61
C PHE A 382 -17.05 -4.72 17.82
N LEU A 383 -17.56 -5.92 17.57
CA LEU A 383 -18.27 -6.75 18.53
C LEU A 383 -17.53 -8.07 18.75
N ASP A 384 -17.52 -8.54 20.00
CA ASP A 384 -17.11 -9.91 20.33
C ASP A 384 -18.26 -10.93 20.14
N ALA A 385 -17.98 -12.20 20.46
CA ALA A 385 -18.92 -13.30 20.33
C ALA A 385 -20.20 -13.13 21.16
N ASP A 386 -20.14 -12.37 22.25
CA ASP A 386 -21.28 -12.08 23.13
C ASP A 386 -22.03 -10.81 22.71
N GLY A 387 -21.60 -10.15 21.62
CA GLY A 387 -22.17 -8.91 21.12
C GLY A 387 -21.70 -7.67 21.89
N LYS A 388 -20.67 -7.78 22.73
CA LYS A 388 -20.11 -6.64 23.48
C LYS A 388 -19.22 -5.78 22.60
N GLU A 389 -19.37 -4.47 22.72
CA GLU A 389 -18.55 -3.48 22.02
C GLU A 389 -17.10 -3.51 22.53
N ILE A 390 -16.14 -3.75 21.64
CA ILE A 390 -14.70 -3.76 21.94
C ILE A 390 -14.09 -2.38 21.69
N MET A 391 -14.25 -1.88 20.47
CA MET A 391 -13.75 -0.58 20.02
C MET A 391 -14.52 -0.15 18.78
N GLY A 392 -14.34 1.09 18.34
CA GLY A 392 -14.98 1.60 17.14
C GLY A 392 -14.27 2.82 16.59
N GLY A 393 -14.79 3.31 15.48
CA GLY A 393 -14.30 4.50 14.82
C GLY A 393 -15.38 5.14 13.98
N GLN A 394 -14.97 6.14 13.20
CA GLN A 394 -15.84 6.82 12.27
C GLN A 394 -15.07 7.25 11.03
N SER A 395 -15.79 7.46 9.94
CA SER A 395 -15.28 8.13 8.75
C SER A 395 -16.46 8.75 7.99
N SER A 396 -16.22 9.90 7.36
CA SER A 396 -17.12 10.52 6.39
C SER A 396 -16.68 10.30 4.95
N CYS A 397 -15.59 9.55 4.72
CA CYS A 397 -15.07 9.32 3.40
C CYS A 397 -16.06 8.50 2.56
N LEU A 398 -16.09 8.76 1.25
CA LEU A 398 -16.82 7.95 0.27
C LEU A 398 -16.42 6.48 0.33
N ARG A 399 -15.16 6.21 0.66
CA ARG A 399 -14.64 4.88 0.87
C ARG A 399 -13.55 4.88 1.94
N PHE A 400 -13.63 3.95 2.87
CA PHE A 400 -12.61 3.75 3.91
C PHE A 400 -12.44 2.26 4.23
N LEU A 401 -11.22 1.88 4.59
CA LEU A 401 -10.89 0.52 5.02
C LEU A 401 -11.02 0.41 6.54
N VAL A 402 -11.56 -0.72 7.00
CA VAL A 402 -11.63 -1.06 8.42
C VAL A 402 -11.03 -2.45 8.64
N SER A 403 -10.03 -2.53 9.51
CA SER A 403 -9.31 -3.78 9.81
C SER A 403 -9.68 -4.34 11.18
N LYS A 404 -9.93 -5.65 11.23
CA LYS A 404 -10.25 -6.41 12.44
C LYS A 404 -9.10 -6.28 13.45
N PRO A 405 -9.36 -5.73 14.66
CA PRO A 405 -8.30 -5.36 15.59
C PRO A 405 -7.70 -6.54 16.35
N SER A 406 -8.45 -7.63 16.54
CA SER A 406 -7.97 -8.83 17.21
C SER A 406 -8.83 -10.04 16.90
N ALA A 407 -8.33 -11.23 17.24
CA ALA A 407 -9.06 -12.49 17.14
C ALA A 407 -10.39 -12.50 17.92
N ARG A 408 -10.54 -11.66 18.96
CA ARG A 408 -11.77 -11.57 19.78
C ARG A 408 -12.95 -10.95 19.03
N VAL A 409 -12.68 -10.15 18.00
CA VAL A 409 -13.72 -9.52 17.19
C VAL A 409 -14.33 -10.55 16.23
N VAL A 410 -15.65 -10.71 16.28
CA VAL A 410 -16.38 -11.59 15.35
C VAL A 410 -17.24 -10.80 14.36
N ALA A 411 -17.62 -9.58 14.71
CA ALA A 411 -18.48 -8.77 13.87
C ALA A 411 -18.14 -7.27 13.96
N MET A 412 -18.62 -6.51 12.99
CA MET A 412 -18.61 -5.07 12.93
C MET A 412 -20.04 -4.59 12.68
N ARG A 413 -20.56 -3.78 13.60
CA ARG A 413 -21.79 -3.03 13.42
C ARG A 413 -21.46 -1.70 12.76
N ILE A 414 -22.19 -1.34 11.71
CA ILE A 414 -22.10 -0.09 10.99
C ILE A 414 -23.40 0.67 11.27
N ASP A 415 -23.27 1.80 11.92
CA ASP A 415 -24.36 2.67 12.35
C ASP A 415 -24.56 3.76 11.28
N LEU A 416 -25.80 3.86 10.78
CA LEU A 416 -26.19 4.65 9.60
C LEU A 416 -27.39 5.55 9.90
N ASP A 417 -27.52 6.61 9.10
CA ASP A 417 -28.77 7.37 9.00
C ASP A 417 -29.85 6.55 8.27
N ALA A 418 -31.13 6.81 8.58
CA ALA A 418 -32.25 5.94 8.21
C ALA A 418 -32.47 5.78 6.69
N ASP A 419 -32.10 6.78 5.89
CA ASP A 419 -32.27 6.81 4.43
C ASP A 419 -30.97 6.47 3.66
N LYS A 420 -29.88 6.12 4.36
CA LYS A 420 -28.57 5.85 3.76
C LYS A 420 -28.29 4.36 3.69
N ASP A 421 -27.52 3.99 2.69
CA ASP A 421 -27.04 2.63 2.49
C ASP A 421 -25.55 2.63 2.18
N VAL A 422 -24.90 1.51 2.48
CA VAL A 422 -23.46 1.32 2.30
C VAL A 422 -23.19 -0.03 1.68
N ARG A 423 -22.09 -0.10 0.92
CA ARG A 423 -21.55 -1.37 0.44
C ARG A 423 -20.41 -1.82 1.32
N VAL A 424 -20.45 -3.09 1.73
CA VAL A 424 -19.38 -3.75 2.47
C VAL A 424 -18.65 -4.71 1.54
N LEU A 425 -17.36 -4.49 1.36
CA LEU A 425 -16.52 -5.25 0.43
C LEU A 425 -15.40 -5.93 1.22
N GLU A 426 -15.44 -7.26 1.30
CA GLU A 426 -14.51 -8.06 2.11
C GLU A 426 -13.12 -8.15 1.47
N VAL A 427 -12.10 -8.06 2.33
CA VAL A 427 -10.68 -8.26 1.96
C VAL A 427 -9.95 -8.99 3.09
N PHE A 428 -8.84 -9.67 2.76
CA PHE A 428 -8.11 -10.45 3.76
C PHE A 428 -7.40 -9.58 4.79
N ASP A 429 -6.48 -8.71 4.37
CA ASP A 429 -5.61 -8.01 5.31
C ASP A 429 -5.49 -6.50 5.06
N ARG A 430 -5.65 -6.04 3.82
CA ARG A 430 -5.43 -4.64 3.43
C ARG A 430 -6.26 -4.27 2.21
N ALA A 431 -6.26 -2.98 1.87
CA ALA A 431 -6.86 -2.52 0.64
C ALA A 431 -6.17 -3.11 -0.60
N HIS A 432 -6.98 -3.74 -1.45
CA HIS A 432 -6.61 -4.14 -2.80
C HIS A 432 -7.83 -3.98 -3.71
N PHE A 433 -7.59 -3.93 -5.02
CA PHE A 433 -8.59 -3.80 -6.05
C PHE A 433 -8.38 -4.90 -7.10
N PRO A 434 -9.38 -5.73 -7.39
CA PRO A 434 -10.78 -5.55 -7.01
C PRO A 434 -11.09 -5.95 -5.57
N THR A 435 -12.25 -5.49 -5.12
CA THR A 435 -12.91 -5.93 -3.90
C THR A 435 -14.22 -6.60 -4.23
N VAL A 436 -14.56 -7.68 -3.54
CA VAL A 436 -15.77 -8.46 -3.78
C VAL A 436 -16.85 -8.04 -2.78
N LEU A 437 -18.10 -7.93 -3.23
CA LEU A 437 -19.23 -7.66 -2.33
C LEU A 437 -19.41 -8.82 -1.34
N THR A 438 -19.76 -8.51 -0.10
CA THR A 438 -20.06 -9.52 0.94
C THR A 438 -21.13 -10.53 0.48
N GLU A 439 -22.06 -10.12 -0.38
CA GLU A 439 -23.10 -11.00 -0.94
C GLU A 439 -22.55 -12.01 -1.96
N GLN A 440 -21.43 -11.71 -2.60
CA GLN A 440 -20.79 -12.52 -3.63
C GLN A 440 -19.71 -13.47 -3.06
N SER A 441 -19.21 -13.20 -1.85
CA SER A 441 -18.22 -14.03 -1.16
C SER A 441 -18.83 -15.17 -0.33
N GLN A 442 -20.18 -15.24 -0.23
CA GLN A 442 -20.93 -16.11 0.69
C GLN A 442 -20.64 -17.63 0.58
N SER A 443 -19.86 -18.09 -0.39
CA SER A 443 -19.58 -19.52 -0.64
C SER A 443 -18.15 -20.00 -0.33
N GLY A 444 -17.21 -19.17 0.17
CA GLY A 444 -15.82 -19.61 0.29
C GLY A 444 -14.99 -18.96 1.40
N SER A 445 -15.03 -19.57 2.59
CA SER A 445 -14.11 -19.33 3.72
C SER A 445 -12.74 -20.01 3.53
N CYS A 446 -12.25 -20.11 2.29
CA CYS A 446 -10.96 -20.75 2.01
C CYS A 446 -9.89 -19.67 1.78
N ASP A 447 -8.65 -19.93 2.19
CA ASP A 447 -7.44 -19.15 1.83
C ASP A 447 -7.13 -19.20 0.30
N VAL A 448 -8.16 -19.37 -0.52
CA VAL A 448 -8.15 -19.49 -1.97
C VAL A 448 -9.28 -18.60 -2.49
N PRO A 449 -9.01 -17.59 -3.33
CA PRO A 449 -10.07 -16.76 -3.87
C PRO A 449 -11.11 -17.60 -4.62
N PRO A 450 -12.39 -17.19 -4.65
CA PRO A 450 -13.30 -17.67 -5.68
C PRO A 450 -12.67 -17.32 -7.02
N ALA A 451 -12.28 -18.34 -7.79
CA ALA A 451 -11.66 -18.15 -9.09
C ALA A 451 -12.56 -17.21 -9.91
N PRO A 452 -12.05 -16.05 -10.39
CA PRO A 452 -12.78 -15.28 -11.37
C PRO A 452 -12.95 -16.20 -12.58
N LEU A 453 -14.20 -16.49 -12.95
CA LEU A 453 -14.50 -17.09 -14.25
C LEU A 453 -13.77 -16.25 -15.30
N GLN A 454 -12.72 -16.80 -15.90
CA GLN A 454 -12.09 -16.14 -17.04
C GLN A 454 -13.16 -16.02 -18.13
N PRO A 455 -13.46 -14.83 -18.67
CA PRO A 455 -14.11 -14.78 -19.96
C PRO A 455 -13.17 -15.46 -20.97
N ARG A 456 -13.74 -16.41 -21.73
CA ARG A 456 -13.05 -17.15 -22.80
C ARG A 456 -12.45 -16.22 -23.84
#